data_AF-A0A2V6Q1N0-F1
#
_entry.id   AF-A0A2V6Q1N0-F1
#
_cell.length_a   1.000
_cell.length_b   1.000
_cell.length_c   1.000
_cell.angle_alpha   90.00
_cell.angle_beta   90.00
_cell.angle_gamma   90.00
#
_symmetry.space_group_name_H-M   'P 1'
#
loop_
_entity.id
_entity.type
_entity.pdbx_description
1 polymer ?
#
loop_
_entity_poly.entity_id
_entity_poly.type
_entity_poly.pdbx_seq_one_letter_code
_entity_poly.pdbx_strand_id
1 'polypeptide(L)'
;MPVRAVARDSGVIASDDMISPIGVYADCGRVGEERIEGEALVSYTVFASAHGTSTDMQVNSKMRTQAHRRGGSGKLRATPVYQCASTGRFELNLLETVRELVKE
;
A
#
# COMPACT_ATOMS: atom_id res chain seq x y z
N MET A 1 -5.14 -8.82 -2.63
CA MET A 1 -3.71 -8.47 -2.54
C MET A 1 -2.98 -9.62 -1.86
N PRO A 2 -1.83 -10.10 -2.37
CA PRO A 2 -1.16 -11.27 -1.82
C PRO A 2 -0.62 -11.00 -0.41
N VAL A 3 -0.96 -11.90 0.53
CA VAL A 3 -0.49 -11.88 1.91
C VAL A 3 0.75 -12.75 2.02
N ARG A 4 1.83 -12.18 2.55
CA ARG A 4 3.12 -12.86 2.72
C ARG A 4 3.17 -13.65 4.02
N ALA A 5 2.67 -13.05 5.10
CA ALA A 5 2.77 -13.63 6.43
C ALA A 5 1.56 -13.24 7.28
N VAL A 6 1.07 -14.20 8.05
CA VAL A 6 0.03 -14.01 9.08
C VAL A 6 0.54 -14.65 10.36
N ALA A 7 0.88 -13.82 11.35
CA ALA A 7 1.20 -14.27 12.70
C ALA A 7 -0.06 -14.10 13.56
N ARG A 8 -0.90 -15.14 13.59
CA ARG A 8 -2.22 -15.12 14.24
C ARG A 8 -2.13 -14.75 15.72
N ASP A 9 -1.17 -15.34 16.43
CA ASP A 9 -0.99 -15.15 17.87
C ASP A 9 -0.53 -13.73 18.25
N SER A 10 0.07 -13.00 17.31
CA SER A 10 0.56 -11.63 17.52
C SER A 10 -0.23 -10.58 16.74
N GLY A 11 -1.29 -10.98 16.01
CA GLY A 11 -2.15 -10.07 15.24
C GLY A 11 -1.44 -9.32 14.10
N VAL A 12 -0.40 -9.90 13.49
CA VAL A 12 0.36 -9.24 12.42
C VAL A 12 0.05 -9.87 11.06
N ILE A 13 -0.31 -9.03 10.09
CA ILE A 13 -0.50 -9.42 8.68
C ILE A 13 0.42 -8.56 7.81
N ALA A 14 1.32 -9.20 7.07
CA ALA A 14 2.23 -8.52 6.15
C ALA A 14 1.99 -8.99 4.72
N SER A 15 2.16 -8.08 3.77
CA SER A 15 2.01 -8.38 2.36
C SER A 15 3.33 -8.59 1.65
N ASP A 16 3.23 -9.16 0.45
CA ASP A 16 4.31 -9.04 -0.51
C ASP A 16 4.32 -7.65 -1.13
N ASP A 17 5.49 -7.30 -1.68
CA ASP A 17 5.64 -6.16 -2.58
C ASP A 17 4.83 -6.44 -3.85
N MET A 18 3.92 -5.53 -4.19
CA MET A 18 3.14 -5.60 -5.43
C MET A 18 3.36 -4.37 -6.30
N ILE A 19 3.27 -4.55 -7.60
CA ILE A 19 3.31 -3.45 -8.57
C ILE A 19 1.87 -2.98 -8.81
N SER A 20 1.65 -1.67 -8.71
CA SER A 20 0.34 -1.05 -8.94
C SER A 20 0.49 0.28 -9.68
N PRO A 21 -0.46 0.65 -10.57
CA PRO A 21 -0.45 1.97 -11.17
C PRO A 21 -0.51 3.08 -10.11
N ILE A 22 0.29 4.13 -10.32
CA ILE A 22 0.27 5.33 -9.47
C ILE A 22 -1.12 5.97 -9.55
N GLY A 23 -1.66 6.35 -8.39
CA GLY A 23 -3.02 6.86 -8.22
C GLY A 23 -4.04 5.78 -7.80
N VAL A 24 -3.70 4.50 -7.88
CA VAL A 24 -4.56 3.41 -7.36
C VAL A 24 -4.33 3.26 -5.85
N TYR A 25 -3.17 2.75 -5.44
CA TYR A 25 -2.84 2.58 -4.01
C TYR A 25 -1.77 3.54 -3.52
N ALA A 26 -0.95 4.08 -4.42
CA ALA A 26 0.15 4.99 -4.11
C ALA A 26 -0.02 6.33 -4.81
N ASP A 27 0.10 7.43 -4.07
CA ASP A 27 0.26 8.77 -4.62
C ASP A 27 1.73 9.19 -4.51
N CYS A 28 2.39 9.32 -5.67
CA CYS A 28 3.80 9.71 -5.75
C CYS A 28 3.98 11.22 -5.99
N GLY A 29 2.89 12.00 -6.03
CA GLY A 29 2.93 13.45 -6.12
C GLY A 29 3.38 13.99 -7.48
N ARG A 30 4.15 15.09 -7.42
CA ARG A 30 4.59 15.87 -8.60
C ARG A 30 6.07 16.24 -8.50
N VAL A 31 6.69 16.47 -9.64
CA VAL A 31 8.00 17.13 -9.75
C VAL A 31 7.80 18.42 -10.53
N GLY A 32 7.88 19.56 -9.82
CA GLY A 32 7.37 20.82 -10.36
C GLY A 32 5.86 20.70 -10.61
N GLU A 33 5.42 21.08 -11.80
CA GLU A 33 4.00 21.01 -12.19
C GLU A 33 3.58 19.62 -12.74
N GLU A 34 4.54 18.76 -13.05
CA GLU A 34 4.28 17.47 -13.69
C GLU A 34 3.96 16.39 -12.66
N ARG A 35 2.82 15.72 -12.81
CA ARG A 35 2.49 14.52 -12.03
C ARG A 35 3.45 13.40 -12.35
N ILE A 36 3.80 12.63 -11.32
CA ILE A 36 4.49 11.36 -11.52
C ILE A 36 3.44 10.33 -11.94
N GLU A 37 3.62 9.75 -13.12
CA GLU A 37 2.78 8.68 -13.66
C GLU A 37 3.58 7.41 -13.86
N GLY A 38 2.89 6.27 -13.92
CA GLY A 38 3.48 4.96 -14.13
C GLY A 38 3.09 4.00 -13.02
N GLU A 39 4.05 3.28 -12.48
CA GLU A 39 3.88 2.19 -11.54
C GLU A 39 4.66 2.43 -10.24
N ALA A 40 4.07 2.00 -9.14
CA ALA A 40 4.66 1.97 -7.81
C ALA A 40 4.75 0.55 -7.27
N LEU A 41 5.81 0.30 -6.51
CA LEU A 41 5.89 -0.81 -5.58
C LEU A 41 5.16 -0.42 -4.30
N VAL A 42 4.25 -1.30 -3.86
CA VAL A 42 3.40 -1.09 -2.69
C VAL A 42 3.45 -2.33 -1.80
N SER A 43 3.67 -2.14 -0.51
CA SER A 43 3.49 -3.15 0.52
C SER A 43 2.93 -2.55 1.80
N TYR A 44 2.32 -3.38 2.63
CA TYR A 44 1.72 -3.00 3.89
C TYR A 44 1.98 -4.03 4.98
N THR A 45 1.86 -3.56 6.21
CA THR A 45 1.88 -4.36 7.42
C THR A 45 0.77 -3.87 8.33
N VAL A 46 -0.08 -4.79 8.75
CA VAL A 46 -1.20 -4.57 9.65
C VAL A 46 -0.82 -5.15 10.99
N PHE A 47 -1.04 -4.36 12.03
CA PHE A 47 -0.97 -4.78 13.42
C PHE A 47 -2.37 -4.64 14.00
N ALA A 48 -2.90 -5.74 14.52
CA ALA A 48 -4.20 -5.79 15.16
C ALA A 48 -4.01 -6.28 16.60
N SER A 49 -4.63 -5.61 17.56
CA SER A 49 -4.67 -6.06 18.95
C SER A 49 -6.09 -6.00 19.49
N ALA A 50 -6.48 -7.02 20.24
CA ALA A 50 -7.74 -7.01 20.96
C ALA A 50 -7.72 -5.90 22.02
N HIS A 51 -8.80 -5.13 22.08
CA HIS A 51 -9.01 -4.08 23.07
C HIS A 51 -10.45 -4.17 23.57
N GLY A 52 -10.68 -5.07 24.52
CA GLY A 52 -12.00 -5.37 25.06
C GLY A 52 -12.94 -5.90 23.98
N THR A 53 -13.98 -5.13 23.64
CA THR A 53 -14.96 -5.46 22.58
C THR A 53 -14.61 -4.84 21.22
N SER A 54 -13.49 -4.13 21.13
CA SER A 54 -12.97 -3.55 19.89
C SER A 54 -11.61 -4.13 19.52
N THR A 55 -11.19 -3.90 18.28
CA THR A 55 -9.85 -4.24 17.79
C THR A 55 -9.13 -2.95 17.42
N ASP A 56 -8.02 -2.68 18.09
CA ASP A 56 -7.11 -1.60 17.68
C ASP A 56 -6.33 -2.06 16.46
N MET A 57 -6.27 -1.22 15.43
CA MET A 57 -5.57 -1.52 14.18
C MET A 57 -4.60 -0.41 13.81
N GLN A 58 -3.37 -0.79 13.52
CA GLN A 58 -2.36 0.07 12.91
C GLN A 58 -1.98 -0.49 11.55
N VAL A 59 -1.97 0.37 10.53
CA VAL A 59 -1.53 0.01 9.19
C VAL A 59 -0.28 0.83 8.86
N ASN A 60 0.82 0.13 8.61
CA ASN A 60 2.03 0.71 8.06
C ASN A 60 2.07 0.39 6.58
N SER A 61 2.33 1.40 5.75
CA SER A 61 2.51 1.22 4.31
C SER A 61 3.89 1.68 3.88
N LYS A 62 4.46 0.99 2.89
CA LYS A 62 5.71 1.35 2.24
C LYS A 62 5.46 1.41 0.74
N MET A 63 5.63 2.59 0.17
CA MET A 63 5.31 2.83 -1.23
C MET A 63 6.39 3.67 -1.90
N ARG A 64 6.78 3.26 -3.12
CA ARG A 64 7.78 3.97 -3.91
C ARG A 64 7.58 3.73 -5.40
N THR A 65 8.07 4.63 -6.24
CA THR A 65 8.06 4.42 -7.69
C THR A 65 8.86 3.18 -8.10
N GLN A 66 8.32 2.40 -9.04
CA GLN A 66 9.00 1.27 -9.67
C GLN A 66 9.42 1.61 -11.10
N ALA A 67 8.47 2.09 -11.91
CA ALA A 67 8.70 2.56 -13.27
C ALA A 67 7.83 3.79 -13.51
N HIS A 68 8.42 4.96 -13.68
CA HIS A 68 7.68 6.22 -13.68
C HIS A 68 8.18 7.21 -14.71
N ARG A 69 7.36 8.20 -15.03
CA ARG A 69 7.70 9.35 -15.85
C ARG A 69 7.11 10.61 -15.22
N ARG A 70 7.63 11.76 -15.65
CA ARG A 70 7.05 13.06 -15.33
C ARG A 70 6.08 13.42 -16.45
N GLY A 71 4.83 13.68 -16.10
CA GLY A 71 3.75 13.98 -17.05
C GLY A 71 3.24 12.77 -17.82
N GLY A 72 2.33 13.04 -18.77
CA GLY A 72 1.60 12.04 -19.54
C GLY A 72 2.35 11.42 -20.73
N SER A 73 3.60 11.80 -20.97
CA SER A 73 4.35 11.39 -22.16
C SER A 73 5.81 11.06 -21.86
N GLY A 74 6.44 10.30 -22.76
CA GLY A 74 7.82 9.86 -22.61
C GLY A 74 7.99 8.47 -22.00
N LYS A 75 9.26 8.04 -21.90
CA LYS A 75 9.65 6.71 -21.44
C LYS A 75 9.61 6.61 -19.92
N LEU A 76 9.11 5.49 -19.41
CA LEU A 76 9.22 5.14 -18.00
C LEU A 76 10.70 4.92 -17.61
N ARG A 77 11.05 5.34 -16.40
CA ARG A 77 12.37 5.20 -15.79
C ARG A 77 12.22 4.63 -14.39
N ALA A 78 13.17 3.81 -13.96
CA ALA A 78 13.22 3.30 -12.60
C ALA A 78 13.91 4.28 -11.63
N THR A 79 14.68 5.24 -12.15
CA THR A 79 15.43 6.22 -11.36
C THR A 79 15.12 7.66 -11.79
N PRO A 80 15.11 8.61 -10.84
CA PRO A 80 15.28 8.42 -9.38
C PRO A 80 14.07 7.75 -8.72
N VAL A 81 14.24 7.19 -7.52
CA VAL A 81 13.14 6.57 -6.77
C VAL A 81 12.46 7.61 -5.89
N TYR A 82 11.16 7.83 -6.08
CA TYR A 82 10.36 8.70 -5.22
C TYR A 82 9.60 7.89 -4.18
N GLN A 83 9.56 8.38 -2.94
CA GLN A 83 8.64 7.85 -1.92
C GLN A 83 7.23 8.31 -2.24
N CYS A 84 6.26 7.42 -2.04
CA CYS A 84 4.86 7.67 -2.30
C CYS A 84 4.06 7.53 -1.01
N ALA A 85 2.90 8.17 -0.95
CA ALA A 85 1.94 8.05 0.15
C ALA A 85 0.82 7.07 -0.18
N SER A 86 0.19 6.47 0.83
CA SER A 86 -1.04 5.69 0.64
C SER A 86 -2.18 6.58 0.15
N THR A 87 -2.97 6.08 -0.80
CA THR A 87 -4.20 6.76 -1.24
C THR A 87 -5.39 6.49 -0.32
N GLY A 88 -5.27 5.64 0.71
CA GLY A 88 -6.38 5.28 1.60
C GLY A 88 -7.30 4.18 1.02
N ARG A 89 -7.18 3.84 -0.27
CA ARG A 89 -8.08 2.89 -0.95
C ARG A 89 -7.86 1.45 -0.51
N PHE A 90 -6.66 1.13 -0.07
CA PHE A 90 -6.34 -0.22 0.35
C PHE A 90 -6.92 -0.51 1.74
N GLU A 91 -6.84 0.45 2.65
CA GLU A 91 -7.30 0.34 4.04
C GLU A 91 -8.77 -0.12 4.12
N LEU A 92 -9.60 0.36 3.19
CA LEU A 92 -10.99 -0.08 3.04
C LEU A 92 -11.12 -1.57 2.67
N ASN A 93 -10.35 -2.05 1.67
CA ASN A 93 -10.40 -3.44 1.23
C ASN A 93 -9.79 -4.40 2.27
N LEU A 94 -8.79 -3.94 3.01
CA LEU A 94 -8.14 -4.72 4.04
C LEU A 94 -9.07 -5.00 5.22
N LEU A 95 -9.80 -3.98 5.68
CA LEU A 95 -10.74 -4.14 6.78
C LEU A 95 -11.80 -5.19 6.46
N GLU A 96 -12.33 -5.19 5.24
CA GLU A 96 -13.27 -6.22 4.79
C GLU A 96 -12.63 -7.62 4.77
N THR A 97 -11.40 -7.73 4.26
CA THR A 97 -10.68 -9.03 4.25
C THR A 97 -10.40 -9.54 5.66
N VAL A 98 -9.98 -8.67 6.59
CA VAL A 98 -9.75 -9.04 7.99
C VAL A 98 -11.07 -9.44 8.66
N ARG A 99 -12.17 -8.72 8.41
CA ARG A 99 -13.50 -9.08 8.91
C ARG A 99 -13.94 -10.46 8.42
N GLU A 100 -13.69 -10.81 7.16
CA GLU A 100 -14.00 -12.15 6.64
C GLU A 100 -13.16 -13.24 7.30
N LEU A 101 -11.88 -12.96 7.60
CA LEU A 101 -10.97 -13.92 8.24
C LEU A 101 -11.20 -14.09 9.74
N VAL A 102 -11.84 -13.11 10.40
CA VAL A 102 -12.12 -13.09 11.86
C VAL A 102 -13.58 -13.46 12.17
N LYS A 103 -14.46 -13.57 11.17
CA LYS A 103 -15.79 -14.16 11.35
C LYS A 103 -15.64 -15.65 11.71
N GLU A 104 -15.67 -15.93 13.00
CA GLU A 104 -16.06 -17.22 13.58
C GLU A 104 -17.58 -17.37 13.58
#